data_AF-A0A0N5CC48-F1
#
_entry.id   AF-A0A0N5CC48-F1
#
_cell.length_a   1.000
_cell.length_b   1.000
_cell.length_c   1.000
_cell.angle_alpha   90.00
_cell.angle_beta   90.00
_cell.angle_gamma   90.00
#
_symmetry.space_group_name_H-M   'P 1'
#
loop_
_entity.id
_entity.type
_entity.pdbx_description
1 polymer ?
#
loop_
_entity_poly.entity_id
_entity_poly.type
_entity_poly.pdbx_seq_one_letter_code
_entity_poly.pdbx_strand_id
1 'polypeptide(L)'
;MKFICILLLIALFTTSSFGLRTNCPLNLLKPCTIYMTPNETFYTSVFLSNIHPMLELAMDYAFEGNEPDVDPYHTVNELIKDEINQTTINNNTANVTDFRYRNPTNITIVKDLSNVT
;
A
#
# COMPACT_ATOMS: atom_id res chain seq x y z
N MET A 1 8.94 -38.88 11.20
CA MET A 1 8.70 -38.22 9.90
C MET A 1 7.44 -37.34 9.88
N LYS A 2 6.29 -37.75 10.46
CA LYS A 2 5.06 -36.91 10.50
C LYS A 2 5.22 -35.54 11.21
N PHE A 3 6.03 -35.46 12.28
CA PHE A 3 6.21 -34.21 13.04
C PHE A 3 6.96 -33.11 12.28
N ILE A 4 7.90 -33.46 11.40
CA ILE A 4 8.70 -32.49 10.63
C ILE A 4 7.83 -31.80 9.56
N CYS A 5 6.92 -32.54 8.92
CA CYS A 5 5.97 -31.96 7.95
C CYS A 5 4.99 -30.99 8.61
N ILE A 6 4.57 -31.25 9.85
CA ILE A 6 3.67 -30.36 10.60
C ILE A 6 4.39 -29.07 11.01
N LEU A 7 5.65 -29.15 11.45
CA LEU A 7 6.48 -27.97 11.77
C LEU A 7 6.74 -27.08 10.53
N LEU A 8 6.96 -27.69 9.35
CA LEU A 8 7.11 -26.95 8.09
C LEU A 8 5.82 -26.24 7.66
N LEU A 9 4.65 -26.83 7.90
CA LEU A 9 3.35 -26.22 7.62
C LEU A 9 3.03 -25.04 8.56
N ILE A 10 3.49 -25.10 9.82
CA ILE A 10 3.32 -24.01 10.79
C ILE A 10 4.31 -22.85 10.51
N ALA A 11 5.48 -23.13 9.94
CA ALA A 11 6.43 -22.08 9.53
C ALA A 11 5.95 -21.25 8.32
N LEU A 12 4.89 -21.70 7.62
CA LEU A 12 4.26 -20.99 6.50
C LEU A 12 3.19 -19.98 6.94
N PHE A 13 2.91 -19.84 8.25
CA PHE A 13 2.19 -18.68 8.75
C PHE A 13 3.11 -17.46 8.63
N THR A 14 3.22 -16.91 7.42
CA THR A 14 3.80 -15.58 7.21
C THR A 14 2.98 -14.62 8.05
N THR A 15 3.64 -13.94 8.99
CA THR A 15 3.02 -12.88 9.79
C THR A 15 2.78 -11.69 8.85
N SER A 16 1.68 -11.69 8.11
CA SER A 16 1.29 -10.55 7.29
C SER A 16 0.86 -9.41 8.22
N SER A 17 1.57 -8.29 8.19
CA SER A 17 1.09 -7.03 8.75
C SER A 17 0.07 -6.41 7.80
N PHE A 18 -0.94 -5.73 8.35
CA PHE A 18 -1.92 -5.02 7.53
C PHE A 18 -1.26 -3.90 6.72
N GLY A 19 -0.29 -3.20 7.31
CA GLY A 19 0.60 -2.31 6.57
C GLY A 19 0.01 -1.02 6.08
N LEU A 20 -0.58 -0.29 7.02
CA LEU A 20 -1.19 1.00 6.76
C LEU A 20 -0.81 1.98 7.86
N ARG A 21 -0.30 3.16 7.47
CA ARG A 21 -0.10 4.29 8.38
C ARG A 21 -0.71 5.54 7.78
N THR A 22 -1.27 6.40 8.62
CA THR A 22 -1.89 7.65 8.14
C THR A 22 -1.46 8.81 9.00
N ASN A 23 -1.28 9.99 8.40
CA ASN A 23 -1.11 11.26 9.13
C ASN A 23 -2.44 12.03 9.19
N CYS A 24 -3.56 11.31 9.24
CA CYS A 24 -4.91 11.84 9.10
C CYS A 24 -5.63 11.90 10.46
N PRO A 25 -5.27 12.82 11.37
CA PRO A 25 -5.96 12.95 12.64
C PRO A 25 -7.41 13.39 12.40
N LEU A 26 -8.35 12.78 13.12
CA LEU A 26 -9.79 12.96 12.92
C LEU A 26 -10.26 14.43 12.96
N ASN A 27 -9.54 15.30 13.68
CA ASN A 27 -9.97 16.67 14.02
C ASN A 27 -9.21 17.81 13.32
N LEU A 28 -8.33 17.55 12.34
CA LEU A 28 -7.57 18.62 11.65
C LEU A 28 -7.77 18.61 10.13
N LEU A 29 -7.81 19.82 9.54
CA LEU A 29 -7.81 20.08 8.10
C LEU A 29 -6.41 19.99 7.46
N LYS A 30 -5.48 19.26 8.08
CA LYS A 30 -4.12 19.10 7.57
C LYS A 30 -4.10 18.17 6.34
N PRO A 31 -3.08 18.27 5.47
CA PRO A 31 -2.88 17.32 4.37
C PRO A 31 -2.95 15.89 4.90
N CYS A 32 -3.85 15.09 4.31
CA CYS A 32 -4.08 13.70 4.69
C CYS A 32 -3.38 12.80 3.67
N THR A 33 -2.48 11.97 4.15
CA THR A 33 -1.70 11.02 3.37
C THR A 33 -1.81 9.64 4.01
N ILE A 34 -2.08 8.67 3.16
CA ILE A 34 -2.03 7.26 3.44
C ILE A 34 -0.69 6.73 2.98
N TYR A 35 0.00 6.04 3.88
CA TYR A 35 1.27 5.39 3.62
C TYR A 35 1.10 3.88 3.70
N MET A 36 1.65 3.17 2.72
CA MET A 36 1.66 1.71 2.66
C MET A 36 2.94 1.20 2.03
N THR A 37 3.23 -0.09 2.18
CA THR A 37 4.38 -0.74 1.53
C THR A 37 3.91 -1.86 0.59
N PRO A 38 4.66 -2.19 -0.48
CA PRO A 38 4.24 -3.19 -1.48
C PRO A 38 4.03 -4.61 -0.94
N ASN A 39 4.66 -4.95 0.19
CA ASN A 39 4.68 -6.31 0.72
C ASN A 39 3.61 -6.58 1.79
N GLU A 40 2.74 -5.61 2.05
CA GLU A 40 1.73 -5.71 3.10
C GLU A 40 0.31 -5.86 2.57
N THR A 41 -0.60 -6.34 3.42
CA THR A 41 -1.96 -6.72 3.01
C THR A 41 -2.76 -5.55 2.43
N PHE A 42 -2.62 -4.35 2.98
CA PHE A 42 -3.35 -3.19 2.49
C PHE A 42 -2.97 -2.86 1.04
N TYR A 43 -1.69 -2.94 0.68
CA TYR A 43 -1.28 -2.75 -0.71
C TYR A 43 -1.80 -3.88 -1.61
N THR A 44 -1.40 -5.12 -1.30
CA THR A 44 -1.62 -6.29 -2.17
C THR A 44 -3.08 -6.67 -2.35
N SER A 45 -3.89 -6.58 -1.30
CA SER A 45 -5.24 -7.14 -1.27
C SER A 45 -6.36 -6.10 -1.20
N VAL A 46 -6.05 -4.85 -0.85
CA VAL A 46 -7.05 -3.78 -0.80
C VAL A 46 -6.79 -2.79 -1.92
N PHE A 47 -5.62 -2.16 -1.95
CA PHE A 47 -5.30 -1.13 -2.90
C PHE A 47 -5.27 -1.64 -4.35
N LEU A 48 -4.48 -2.68 -4.63
CA LEU A 48 -4.37 -3.23 -5.99
C LEU A 48 -5.73 -3.73 -6.53
N SER A 49 -6.56 -4.31 -5.66
CA SER A 49 -7.89 -4.82 -6.05
C SER A 49 -8.89 -3.75 -6.46
N ASN A 50 -8.61 -2.46 -6.21
CA ASN A 50 -9.50 -1.34 -6.53
C ASN A 50 -8.92 -0.39 -7.59
N ILE A 51 -7.75 -0.68 -8.15
CA ILE A 51 -7.17 0.12 -9.25
C ILE A 51 -7.36 -0.56 -10.60
N HIS A 52 -7.07 0.17 -11.68
CA HIS A 52 -7.16 -0.37 -13.02
C HIS A 52 -6.04 -1.42 -13.24
N PRO A 53 -6.31 -2.59 -13.84
CA PRO A 53 -5.29 -3.64 -14.03
C PRO A 53 -4.05 -3.20 -14.81
N MET A 54 -4.19 -2.24 -15.74
CA MET A 54 -3.02 -1.68 -16.44
C MET A 54 -2.14 -0.82 -15.54
N LEU A 55 -2.73 -0.15 -14.54
CA LEU A 55 -1.98 0.63 -13.56
C LEU A 55 -1.22 -0.30 -12.61
N GLU A 56 -1.88 -1.36 -12.13
CA GLU A 56 -1.23 -2.43 -11.36
C GLU A 56 -0.04 -3.01 -12.13
N LEU A 57 -0.24 -3.38 -13.39
CA LEU A 57 0.85 -3.90 -14.23
C LEU A 57 2.00 -2.88 -14.39
N ALA A 58 1.70 -1.60 -14.61
CA ALA A 58 2.73 -0.56 -14.71
C ALA A 58 3.51 -0.40 -13.40
N MET A 59 2.83 -0.51 -12.25
CA MET A 59 3.47 -0.46 -10.94
C MET A 59 4.36 -1.68 -10.69
N ASP A 60 3.93 -2.88 -11.07
CA ASP A 60 4.74 -4.10 -10.99
C ASP A 60 5.99 -3.98 -11.86
N TYR A 61 5.87 -3.50 -13.10
CA TYR A 61 7.02 -3.24 -13.95
C TYR A 61 7.98 -2.22 -13.34
N ALA A 62 7.48 -1.19 -12.68
CA ALA A 62 8.33 -0.21 -12.00
C ALA A 62 9.12 -0.86 -10.85
N PHE A 63 8.50 -1.74 -10.05
CA PHE A 63 9.17 -2.42 -8.94
C PHE A 63 10.12 -3.55 -9.39
N GLU A 64 9.78 -4.29 -10.44
CA GLU A 64 10.60 -5.39 -11.00
C GLU A 64 11.68 -4.90 -11.98
N GLY A 65 11.53 -3.68 -12.48
CA GLY A 65 12.47 -3.06 -13.41
C GLY A 65 13.88 -3.01 -12.83
N ASN A 66 14.85 -3.53 -13.60
CA ASN A 66 16.26 -3.53 -13.22
C ASN A 66 17.01 -2.28 -13.70
N GLU A 67 16.32 -1.14 -13.83
CA GLU A 67 16.98 0.12 -14.17
C GLU A 67 17.69 0.68 -12.92
N PRO A 68 19.04 0.63 -12.85
CA PRO A 68 19.77 0.87 -11.60
C PRO A 68 19.67 2.32 -11.08
N ASP A 69 19.31 3.27 -11.95
CA ASP A 69 19.24 4.69 -11.62
C ASP A 69 17.80 5.21 -11.45
N VAL A 70 16.79 4.34 -11.54
CA VAL A 70 15.39 4.72 -11.34
C VAL A 70 14.94 4.30 -9.95
N ASP A 71 14.47 5.26 -9.15
CA ASP A 71 13.82 4.94 -7.88
C ASP A 71 12.40 4.41 -8.16
N PRO A 72 12.14 3.10 -7.95
CA PRO A 72 10.84 2.52 -8.25
C PRO A 72 9.72 3.12 -7.39
N TYR A 73 10.01 3.55 -6.16
CA TYR A 73 9.03 4.17 -5.29
C TYR A 73 8.64 5.55 -5.79
N HIS A 74 9.58 6.30 -6.34
CA HIS A 74 9.28 7.60 -6.96
C HIS A 74 8.36 7.42 -8.17
N THR A 75 8.71 6.51 -9.09
CA THR A 75 7.93 6.22 -10.29
C THR A 75 6.50 5.80 -9.95
N VAL A 76 6.34 4.86 -9.02
CA VAL A 76 5.02 4.38 -8.58
C VAL A 76 4.21 5.49 -7.92
N ASN A 77 4.82 6.37 -7.13
CA ASN A 77 4.11 7.47 -6.50
C ASN A 77 3.62 8.53 -7.50
N GLU A 78 4.38 8.80 -8.58
CA GLU A 78 3.89 9.66 -9.65
C GLU A 78 2.74 8.98 -10.42
N LEU A 79 2.84 7.68 -10.74
CA LEU A 79 1.73 6.93 -11.34
C LEU A 79 0.44 7.01 -10.51
N ILE A 80 0.55 6.84 -9.19
CA ILE A 80 -0.58 6.95 -8.26
C ILE A 80 -1.20 8.34 -8.31
N LYS A 81 -0.36 9.38 -8.28
CA LYS A 81 -0.79 10.77 -8.26
C LYS A 81 -1.50 11.18 -9.56
N ASP A 82 -1.04 10.66 -10.69
CA ASP A 82 -1.57 10.99 -12.01
C ASP A 82 -2.86 10.21 -12.33
N GLU A 83 -2.94 8.94 -11.93
CA GLU A 83 -4.00 8.02 -12.37
C GLU A 83 -5.07 7.75 -11.30
N ILE A 84 -4.75 7.88 -10.01
CA ILE A 84 -5.68 7.53 -8.92
C ILE A 84 -6.47 8.74 -8.46
N ASN A 85 -7.77 8.71 -8.76
CA ASN A 85 -8.69 9.73 -8.32
C ASN A 85 -9.15 9.54 -6.86
N GLN A 86 -9.70 10.61 -6.31
CA GLN A 86 -10.21 10.70 -4.94
C GLN A 86 -11.34 9.69 -4.62
N THR A 87 -12.14 9.28 -5.60
CA THR A 87 -13.18 8.25 -5.41
C THR A 87 -12.55 6.88 -5.14
N THR A 88 -11.52 6.51 -5.90
CA THR A 88 -10.76 5.28 -5.69
C THR A 88 -10.10 5.27 -4.31
N ILE A 89 -9.54 6.40 -3.87
CA ILE A 89 -8.93 6.53 -2.53
C ILE A 89 -9.97 6.35 -1.42
N ASN A 90 -11.16 6.94 -1.58
CA ASN A 90 -12.26 6.74 -0.64
C ASN A 90 -12.70 5.27 -0.56
N ASN A 91 -12.84 4.59 -1.71
CA ASN A 91 -13.21 3.18 -1.74
C ASN A 91 -12.16 2.28 -1.06
N ASN A 92 -10.87 2.55 -1.29
CA ASN A 92 -9.76 1.84 -0.67
C ASN A 92 -9.72 1.96 0.87
N THR A 93 -10.36 2.99 1.42
CA THR A 93 -10.26 3.34 2.84
C THR A 93 -11.57 3.18 3.60
N ALA A 94 -12.66 2.84 2.92
CA ALA A 94 -14.00 2.73 3.50
C ALA A 94 -14.08 1.74 4.69
N ASN A 95 -13.24 0.70 4.67
CA ASN A 95 -13.22 -0.35 5.70
C ASN A 95 -12.02 -0.25 6.66
N VAL A 96 -11.23 0.83 6.58
CA VAL A 96 -10.10 1.04 7.48
C VAL A 96 -10.63 1.57 8.82
N THR A 97 -10.43 0.81 9.89
CA THR A 97 -10.75 1.25 11.25
C THR A 97 -9.91 2.47 11.63
N ASP A 98 -10.50 3.41 12.36
CA ASP A 98 -9.86 4.66 12.80
C ASP A 98 -9.41 5.63 11.70
N PHE A 99 -9.90 5.42 10.46
CA PHE A 99 -9.72 6.36 9.36
C PHE A 99 -11.06 6.97 8.96
N ARG A 100 -11.04 8.27 8.67
CA ARG A 100 -12.17 8.98 8.04
C ARG A 100 -11.67 9.71 6.82
N TYR A 101 -12.17 9.28 5.66
CA TYR A 101 -11.81 9.87 4.37
C TYR A 101 -12.12 11.38 4.33
N ARG A 102 -11.22 12.13 3.69
CA ARG A 102 -11.35 13.57 3.43
C ARG A 102 -10.81 13.90 2.05
N ASN A 103 -11.38 14.89 1.38
CA ASN A 103 -10.86 15.37 0.10
C ASN A 103 -10.08 16.68 0.32
N PRO A 104 -8.79 16.77 -0.07
CA PRO A 104 -7.99 15.73 -0.70
C PRO A 104 -7.35 14.76 0.32
N THR A 105 -7.25 13.49 -0.07
CA THR A 105 -6.35 12.50 0.55
C THR A 105 -5.36 12.02 -0.51
N ASN A 106 -4.09 11.93 -0.13
CA ASN A 106 -3.02 11.40 -0.95
C ASN A 106 -2.68 9.97 -0.56
N ILE A 107 -2.10 9.23 -1.50
CA ILE A 107 -1.51 7.92 -1.25
C ILE A 107 -0.01 8.01 -1.55
N THR A 108 0.80 7.36 -0.73
CA THR A 108 2.24 7.27 -0.93
C THR A 108 2.73 5.86 -0.58
N ILE A 109 3.37 5.20 -1.53
CA ILE A 109 4.11 3.97 -1.30
C ILE A 109 5.48 4.32 -0.75
N VAL A 110 5.84 3.69 0.36
CA VAL A 110 7.15 3.84 1.00
C VAL A 110 7.82 2.49 1.13
N LYS A 111 9.14 2.50 1.23
CA LYS A 111 9.94 1.30 1.47
C LYS A 111 9.72 0.71 2.86
N ASP A 112 9.50 1.58 3.85
CA ASP A 112 9.31 1.19 5.25
C ASP A 112 8.39 2.19 5.96
N LEU A 113 7.34 1.68 6.60
CA LEU A 113 6.38 2.47 7.38
C LEU A 113 6.97 3.02 8.69
N SER A 114 8.08 2.47 9.20
CA SER A 114 8.74 3.00 10.40
C SER A 114 9.29 4.41 10.19
N ASN A 115 9.64 4.75 8.94
CA ASN A 115 10.27 6.01 8.57
C ASN A 115 9.27 7.15 8.33
N VAL A 116 7.97 6.86 8.40
CA VAL A 116 6.90 7.84 8.28
C VAL A 116 6.47 8.26 9.69
N THR A 117 6.63 9.54 10.04
CA THR A 117 6.16 10.11 11.31
C THR A 117 4.73 10.63 11.25
#